data_AF-C5C329-F1
#
_entry.id   AF-C5C329-F1
#
_cell.length_a   1.000
_cell.length_b   1.000
_cell.length_c   1.000
_cell.angle_alpha   90.00
_cell.angle_beta   90.00
_cell.angle_gamma   90.00
#
_symmetry.space_group_name_H-M   'P 1'
#
loop_
_entity.id
_entity.type
_entity.pdbx_description
1 polymer ?
#
loop_
_entity_poly.entity_id
_entity_poly.type
_entity_poly.pdbx_seq_one_letter_code
_entity_poly.pdbx_strand_id
1 'polypeptide(L)'
;MTTTMKRQMLVVTLPQHLVSPIAGRLAVATAMRRSPVRRPDTVVLTGRDDLLVNHLGLEALLEAAARVGATRVVAVNLPDEAWHELDRHADRAGLAVERRSVAEEALLRT
;
A
#
# COMPACT_ATOMS: atom_id res chain seq x y z
N MET A 1 21.97 23.28 7.58
CA MET A 1 22.17 22.12 6.70
C MET A 1 20.89 21.31 6.70
N THR A 2 20.06 21.42 5.66
CA THR A 2 18.86 20.60 5.48
C THR A 2 19.30 19.26 4.90
N THR A 3 19.45 18.26 5.75
CA THR A 3 19.55 16.87 5.31
C THR A 3 18.24 16.52 4.61
N THR A 4 18.24 16.48 3.28
CA THR A 4 17.12 15.94 2.50
C THR A 4 17.03 14.45 2.84
N MET A 5 16.26 14.12 3.89
CA MET A 5 15.98 12.73 4.25
C MET A 5 15.33 12.07 3.02
N LYS A 6 16.04 11.14 2.39
CA LYS A 6 15.46 10.31 1.33
C LYS A 6 14.35 9.48 1.97
N ARG A 7 13.10 9.80 1.65
CA ARG A 7 11.96 8.95 2.02
C ARG A 7 12.16 7.57 1.38
N GLN A 8 12.18 6.55 2.21
CA GLN A 8 12.29 5.16 1.82
C GLN A 8 10.88 4.63 1.54
N MET A 9 10.59 4.42 0.25
CA MET A 9 9.28 3.97 -0.19
C MET A 9 9.32 2.49 -0.58
N LEU A 10 8.28 1.75 -0.18
CA LEU A 10 8.03 0.39 -0.66
C LEU A 10 6.80 0.39 -1.55
N VAL A 11 6.94 -0.06 -2.79
CA VAL A 11 5.80 -0.25 -3.71
C VAL A 11 5.28 -1.67 -3.56
N VAL A 12 3.99 -1.81 -3.28
CA VAL A 12 3.28 -3.08 -3.16
C VAL A 12 2.21 -3.13 -4.25
N THR A 13 2.40 -4.01 -5.22
CA THR A 13 1.36 -4.35 -6.19
C THR A 13 0.44 -5.38 -5.55
N LEU A 14 -0.84 -5.03 -5.42
CA LEU A 14 -1.85 -5.90 -4.82
C LEU A 14 -2.16 -7.06 -5.77
N PRO A 15 -2.27 -8.29 -5.23
CA PRO A 15 -2.81 -9.41 -6.00
C PRO A 15 -4.28 -9.14 -6.35
N GLN A 16 -4.77 -9.74 -7.45
CA GLN A 16 -6.17 -9.61 -7.86
C GLN A 16 -7.16 -10.03 -6.76
N HIS A 17 -6.76 -10.98 -5.90
CA HIS A 17 -7.55 -11.46 -4.78
C HIS A 17 -6.85 -11.14 -3.45
N LEU A 18 -7.38 -10.16 -2.73
CA LEU A 18 -6.96 -9.79 -1.39
C LEU A 18 -8.02 -10.21 -0.37
N VAL A 19 -8.36 -11.51 -0.39
CA VAL A 19 -9.53 -12.05 0.33
C VAL A 19 -9.19 -12.76 1.63
N SER A 20 -7.90 -12.88 1.99
CA SER A 20 -7.46 -13.56 3.20
C SER A 20 -6.30 -12.83 3.89
N PRO A 21 -6.14 -12.99 5.22
CA PRO A 21 -5.00 -12.43 5.95
C PRO A 21 -3.63 -12.87 5.43
N ILE A 22 -3.56 -14.05 4.80
CA ILE A 22 -2.33 -14.58 4.22
C ILE A 22 -1.98 -13.79 2.95
N ALA A 23 -2.97 -13.51 2.08
CA ALA A 23 -2.75 -12.72 0.87
C ALA A 23 -2.19 -11.32 1.19
N GLY A 24 -2.74 -10.65 2.21
CA GLY A 24 -2.26 -9.34 2.66
C GLY A 24 -0.82 -9.36 3.16
N ARG A 25 -0.49 -10.31 4.03
CA ARG A 25 0.89 -10.47 4.54
C ARG A 25 1.89 -10.83 3.45
N LEU A 26 1.50 -11.71 2.52
CA LEU A 26 2.35 -12.11 1.40
C LEU A 26 2.62 -10.97 0.42
N ALA A 27 1.66 -10.08 0.17
CA ALA A 27 1.86 -8.93 -0.71
C ALA A 27 3.01 -8.03 -0.19
N VAL A 28 2.97 -7.67 1.10
CA VAL A 28 4.03 -6.86 1.73
C VAL A 28 5.35 -7.61 1.79
N ALA A 29 5.35 -8.88 2.21
CA ALA A 29 6.57 -9.69 2.29
C ALA A 29 7.26 -9.85 0.92
N THR A 30 6.46 -10.06 -0.14
CA THR A 30 6.96 -10.17 -1.51
C THR A 30 7.56 -8.85 -2.00
N ALA A 31 6.92 -7.73 -1.71
CA ALA A 31 7.45 -6.41 -2.02
C ALA A 31 8.77 -6.16 -1.29
N MET A 32 8.83 -6.41 0.03
CA MET A 32 10.05 -6.25 0.83
C MET A 32 11.20 -7.12 0.31
N ARG A 33 10.92 -8.36 -0.09
CA ARG A 33 11.94 -9.27 -0.65
C ARG A 33 12.53 -8.76 -1.96
N ARG A 34 11.74 -8.06 -2.77
CA ARG A 34 12.16 -7.51 -4.07
C ARG A 34 12.77 -6.11 -3.96
N SER A 35 12.52 -5.41 -2.85
CA SER A 35 12.97 -4.04 -2.64
C SER A 35 14.37 -3.99 -2.02
N PRO A 36 15.24 -3.04 -2.42
CA PRO A 36 16.46 -2.74 -1.69
C PRO A 36 16.20 -2.01 -0.36
N VAL A 37 14.96 -1.54 -0.13
CA VAL A 37 14.55 -0.83 1.09
C VAL A 37 14.32 -1.80 2.24
N ARG A 38 15.02 -1.59 3.35
CA ARG A 38 14.92 -2.45 4.55
C ARG A 38 13.91 -1.95 5.59
N ARG A 39 13.64 -0.65 5.64
CA ARG A 39 12.71 -0.01 6.58
C ARG A 39 11.98 1.14 5.88
N PRO A 40 10.95 0.86 5.08
CA PRO A 40 10.20 1.91 4.41
C PRO A 40 9.42 2.75 5.44
N ASP A 41 9.47 4.07 5.32
CA ASP A 41 8.57 4.95 6.07
C ASP A 41 7.19 5.06 5.40
N THR A 42 7.15 4.83 4.09
CA THR A 42 5.94 4.93 3.27
C THR A 42 5.75 3.67 2.45
N VAL A 43 4.54 3.11 2.47
CA VAL A 43 4.12 2.03 1.58
C VAL A 43 3.17 2.58 0.52
N VAL A 44 3.50 2.37 -0.75
CA VAL A 44 2.64 2.73 -1.88
C VAL A 44 1.91 1.48 -2.32
N LEU A 45 0.58 1.49 -2.28
CA LEU A 45 -0.26 0.40 -2.77
C LEU A 45 -0.75 0.73 -4.18
N THR A 46 -0.62 -0.23 -5.07
CA THR A 46 -1.22 -0.15 -6.40
C THR A 46 -1.97 -1.44 -6.69
N GLY A 47 -3.19 -1.31 -7.19
CA GLY A 47 -4.07 -2.43 -7.51
C GLY A 47 -4.55 -2.35 -8.95
N ARG A 48 -5.41 -3.31 -9.30
CA ARG A 48 -6.13 -3.34 -10.57
C ARG A 48 -7.58 -2.93 -10.31
N ASP A 49 -8.30 -2.54 -11.36
CA ASP A 49 -9.71 -2.17 -11.25
C ASP A 49 -10.60 -3.35 -10.83
N ASP A 50 -10.20 -4.58 -11.18
CA ASP A 50 -10.91 -5.83 -10.86
C ASP A 50 -10.46 -6.46 -9.53
N LEU A 51 -9.85 -5.66 -8.64
CA LEU A 51 -9.38 -6.11 -7.34
C LEU A 51 -10.55 -6.56 -6.45
N LEU A 52 -10.55 -7.84 -6.08
CA LEU A 52 -11.47 -8.39 -5.09
C LEU A 52 -10.87 -8.29 -3.69
N VAL A 53 -11.48 -7.47 -2.84
CA VAL A 53 -11.01 -7.19 -1.48
C VAL A 53 -11.92 -7.78 -0.41
N ASN A 54 -11.31 -8.18 0.70
CA ASN A 54 -11.99 -8.47 1.95
C ASN A 54 -11.28 -7.70 3.07
N HIS A 55 -12.04 -7.17 4.03
CA HIS A 55 -11.51 -6.47 5.20
C HIS A 55 -10.36 -7.23 5.88
N LEU A 56 -10.46 -8.56 6.05
CA LEU A 56 -9.42 -9.38 6.69
C LEU A 56 -8.09 -9.38 5.93
N GLY A 57 -8.14 -9.34 4.59
CA GLY A 57 -6.94 -9.27 3.75
C GLY A 57 -6.28 -7.91 3.81
N LEU A 58 -7.09 -6.85 3.85
CA LEU A 58 -6.65 -5.47 3.94
C LEU A 58 -6.07 -5.12 5.32
N GLU A 59 -6.73 -5.53 6.41
CA GLU A 59 -6.21 -5.37 7.77
C GLU A 59 -4.83 -6.03 7.91
N ALA A 60 -4.69 -7.28 7.46
CA ALA A 60 -3.41 -7.99 7.53
C ALA A 60 -2.31 -7.36 6.66
N LEU A 61 -2.69 -6.72 5.55
CA LEU A 61 -1.77 -5.95 4.71
C LEU A 61 -1.28 -4.68 5.44
N LEU A 62 -2.19 -3.94 6.08
CA LEU A 62 -1.86 -2.73 6.84
C LEU A 62 -1.01 -3.06 8.07
N GLU A 63 -1.37 -4.11 8.83
CA GLU A 63 -0.53 -4.60 9.93
C GLU A 63 0.87 -4.99 9.46
N ALA A 64 0.99 -5.67 8.33
CA ALA A 64 2.28 -6.04 7.77
C ALA A 64 3.09 -4.81 7.35
N ALA A 65 2.43 -3.79 6.78
CA ALA A 65 3.06 -2.51 6.44
C ALA A 65 3.60 -1.79 7.70
N ALA A 66 2.80 -1.69 8.76
CA ALA A 66 3.23 -1.11 10.03
C ALA A 66 4.41 -1.89 10.64
N ARG A 67 4.38 -3.22 10.61
CA ARG A 67 5.47 -4.08 11.13
C ARG A 67 6.80 -3.89 10.41
N VAL A 68 6.80 -3.52 9.12
CA VAL A 68 8.05 -3.24 8.38
C VAL A 68 8.56 -1.81 8.59
N GLY A 69 7.87 -1.00 9.40
CA GLY A 69 8.28 0.34 9.79
C GLY A 69 7.55 1.47 9.06
N ALA A 70 6.54 1.15 8.25
CA ALA A 70 5.76 2.17 7.58
C ALA A 70 4.95 2.96 8.62
N THR A 71 4.88 4.27 8.42
CA THR A 71 3.98 5.17 9.16
C THR A 71 2.93 5.79 8.24
N ARG A 72 3.08 5.58 6.92
CA ARG A 72 2.21 6.09 5.88
C ARG A 72 1.91 5.04 4.83
N VAL A 73 0.67 5.04 4.35
CA VAL A 73 0.23 4.29 3.18
C VAL A 73 -0.33 5.25 2.13
N VAL A 74 0.11 5.11 0.89
CA VAL A 74 -0.40 5.86 -0.26
C VAL A 74 -1.09 4.89 -1.21
N ALA A 75 -2.41 4.99 -1.33
CA ALA A 75 -3.20 4.20 -2.26
C ALA A 75 -3.23 4.88 -3.64
N VAL A 76 -2.71 4.21 -4.67
CA VAL A 76 -2.66 4.72 -6.05
C VAL A 76 -3.59 3.87 -6.93
N ASN A 77 -4.57 4.52 -7.56
CA ASN A 77 -5.54 3.88 -8.46
C ASN A 77 -6.21 2.64 -7.84
N LEU A 78 -6.56 2.69 -6.55
CA LEU A 78 -7.39 1.66 -5.93
C LEU A 78 -8.87 1.92 -6.21
N PRO A 79 -9.68 0.85 -6.44
CA PRO A 79 -11.13 0.95 -6.48
C PRO A 79 -11.70 1.60 -5.22
N ASP A 80 -12.83 2.29 -5.34
CA ASP A 80 -13.47 3.00 -4.23
C ASP A 80 -13.74 2.09 -3.03
N GLU A 81 -14.22 0.87 -3.27
CA GLU A 81 -14.51 -0.10 -2.22
C GLU A 81 -13.24 -0.46 -1.42
N ALA A 82 -12.14 -0.76 -2.12
CA ALA A 82 -10.85 -1.04 -1.50
C ALA A 82 -10.30 0.15 -0.72
N TRP A 83 -10.49 1.37 -1.23
CA TRP A 83 -10.10 2.60 -0.53
C TRP A 83 -10.89 2.79 0.77
N HIS A 84 -12.22 2.64 0.74
CA HIS A 84 -13.05 2.83 1.94
C HIS A 84 -12.71 1.83 3.04
N GLU A 85 -12.45 0.57 2.68
CA GLU A 85 -11.99 -0.43 3.64
C GLU A 85 -10.59 -0.08 4.17
N LEU A 86 -9.67 0.31 3.29
CA LEU A 86 -8.32 0.72 3.70
C LEU A 86 -8.32 1.86 4.71
N ASP A 87 -9.08 2.92 4.43
CA ASP A 87 -9.19 4.11 5.27
C ASP A 87 -9.73 3.76 6.66
N ARG A 88 -10.78 2.94 6.73
CA ARG A 88 -11.39 2.49 7.99
C ARG A 88 -10.44 1.71 8.89
N HIS A 89 -9.51 0.96 8.30
CA HIS A 89 -8.63 0.04 9.02
C HIS A 89 -7.23 0.62 9.29
N ALA A 90 -6.84 1.70 8.63
CA ALA A 90 -5.50 2.27 8.76
C ALA A 90 -5.22 2.86 10.15
N ASP A 91 -6.21 3.51 10.77
CA ASP A 91 -6.07 4.07 12.12
C ASP A 91 -5.75 2.99 13.15
N ARG A 92 -6.35 1.80 13.01
CA ARG A 92 -6.08 0.64 13.89
C ARG A 92 -4.65 0.14 13.77
N ALA A 93 -4.07 0.26 12.58
CA ALA A 93 -2.68 -0.07 12.31
C ALA A 93 -1.72 1.09 12.64
N GLY A 94 -2.22 2.25 13.06
CA GLY A 94 -1.42 3.44 13.35
C GLY A 94 -0.79 4.07 12.10
N LEU A 95 -1.44 3.94 10.94
CA LEU A 95 -0.93 4.39 9.65
C LEU A 95 -1.70 5.60 9.16
N ALA A 96 -0.98 6.66 8.76
CA ALA A 96 -1.58 7.74 7.98
C ALA A 96 -1.88 7.25 6.55
N VAL A 97 -3.05 7.59 6.01
CA VAL A 97 -3.45 7.19 4.66
C VAL A 97 -3.66 8.38 3.73
N GLU A 98 -3.32 8.16 2.47
CA GLU A 98 -3.50 9.13 1.40
C GLU A 98 -3.99 8.42 0.13
N ARG A 99 -5.00 8.96 -0.53
CA ARG A 99 -5.44 8.49 -1.85
C ARG A 99 -4.84 9.35 -2.94
N ARG A 100 -4.34 8.71 -4.00
CA ARG A 100 -3.89 9.35 -5.24
C ARG A 100 -4.52 8.67 -6.45
N SER A 101 -4.89 9.49 -7.42
CA SER A 101 -5.33 9.03 -8.73
C SER A 101 -4.34 9.55 -9.77
N VAL A 102 -3.85 8.66 -10.62
CA VAL A 102 -3.02 9.02 -11.78
C VAL A 102 -3.83 8.66 -13.02
N ALA A 103 -4.28 9.67 -13.74
CA ALA A 103 -4.96 9.46 -15.02
C ALA A 103 -3.97 8.87 -16.03
N GLU A 104 -4.39 7.86 -16.81
CA GLU A 104 -3.57 7.27 -17.88
C GLU A 104 -3.06 8.33 -18.88
N GLU A 105 -3.85 9.39 -19.12
CA GLU A 105 -3.46 10.52 -19.98
C GLU A 105 -2.20 11.26 -19.50
N ALA A 106 -1.88 11.22 -18.19
CA ALA A 106 -0.70 11.87 -17.64
C ALA A 106 0.59 11.08 -17.91
N LEU A 107 0.49 9.77 -18.20
CA LEU A 107 1.63 8.90 -18.51
C LEU A 107 1.99 8.92 -20.00
N LEU A 108 1.04 9.28 -20.87
CA LEU A 108 1.21 9.29 -22.34
C LEU A 108 1.74 10.62 -22.91
N ARG A 109 1.96 11.64 -22.07
CA ARG A 109 2.48 12.96 -22.48
C ARG A 109 3.99 13.15 -22.23
N THR A 110 4.71 12.09 -21.89
CA THR A 110 6.19 12.05 -21.80
C THR A 110 6.77 11.23 -22.92
#